data_AF-A0A967H0G1-F1
#
_entry.id   AF-A0A967H0G1-F1
#
_cell.length_a   1.000
_cell.length_b   1.000
_cell.length_c   1.000
_cell.angle_alpha   90.00
_cell.angle_beta   90.00
_cell.angle_gamma   90.00
#
_symmetry.space_group_name_H-M   'P 1'
#
loop_
_entity.id
_entity.type
_entity.pdbx_description
1 polymer ?
#
loop_
_entity_poly.entity_id
_entity_poly.type
_entity_poly.pdbx_seq_one_letter_code
_entity_poly.pdbx_strand_id
1 'polypeptide(L)'
;MLSYNLAQLGASGNVWFVSLAGNDANSGESWDDAFRTIIYAVSVALPGDKIIVGTGTYDETANGAAGIVIAQPFIWIEGVGNVFVQNTNTDNNGVVIHFAPTTIGSVMQNFAVRKGEAVSANSVCVLMDAFFCGVNDTSILLEAGATTHAGIKLTSNASLCQITGKPDVLRAIVGLGGVGTGILFDGAINNAVDSMILAQLTTGLLFTGASLINGTTQNINITGCNIGIQLDAGVLGNVIGARFTNCVVDVLDNSGNGTNERTSVSLVTPGAHEDMYPVHLGQGVAASPVTITNTATDDTPDSRDDQDYWGDTIAVIAPGVITGRWISNGIELFAGVANKIMRMEFYYPQPGFSTTRNGGNLWDLGETVLTV
;
A
#
# COMPACT_ATOMS: atom_id res chain seq x y z
N MET A 1 -4.75 -15.81 -2.69
CA MET A 1 -3.46 -15.72 -1.97
C MET A 1 -3.72 -16.28 -0.58
N LEU A 2 -3.05 -17.37 -0.18
CA LEU A 2 -3.18 -17.87 1.20
C LEU A 2 -2.61 -16.79 2.11
N SER A 3 -3.45 -16.15 2.92
CA SER A 3 -3.03 -15.24 3.97
C SER A 3 -2.36 -16.08 5.05
N TYR A 4 -1.06 -16.35 4.87
CA TYR A 4 -0.23 -16.90 5.93
C TYR A 4 -0.18 -15.86 7.03
N ASN A 5 -0.80 -16.18 8.17
CA ASN A 5 -0.64 -15.38 9.36
C ASN A 5 0.80 -15.60 9.86
N LEU A 6 1.75 -14.78 9.37
CA LEU A 6 3.16 -14.84 9.77
C LEU A 6 3.32 -14.74 11.30
N ALA A 7 2.38 -14.07 11.99
CA ALA A 7 2.35 -14.01 13.46
C ALA A 7 2.00 -15.36 14.14
N GLN A 8 1.47 -16.33 13.39
CA GLN A 8 1.08 -17.64 13.88
C GLN A 8 2.13 -18.74 13.61
N LEU A 9 3.15 -18.45 12.79
CA LEU A 9 4.44 -19.16 12.84
C LEU A 9 5.21 -18.63 14.07
N GLY A 10 4.64 -18.85 15.26
CA GLY A 10 5.25 -18.44 16.50
C GLY A 10 6.67 -18.99 16.59
N ALA A 11 7.59 -18.14 17.04
CA ALA A 11 8.96 -18.53 17.33
C ALA A 11 8.98 -19.83 18.15
N SER A 12 9.46 -20.91 17.55
CA SER A 12 9.66 -22.19 18.25
C SER A 12 11.02 -22.26 18.95
N GLY A 13 11.88 -21.27 18.71
CA GLY A 13 13.22 -21.16 19.25
C GLY A 13 13.28 -20.44 20.59
N ASN A 14 14.50 -20.04 20.97
CA ASN A 14 14.78 -19.33 22.20
C ASN A 14 14.20 -17.92 22.19
N VAL A 15 14.02 -17.35 23.38
CA VAL A 15 13.63 -15.95 23.56
C VAL A 15 14.82 -15.18 24.12
N TRP A 16 15.31 -14.22 23.34
CA TRP A 16 16.39 -13.32 23.71
C TRP A 16 15.83 -11.97 24.14
N PHE A 17 16.42 -11.38 25.18
CA PHE A 17 16.03 -10.08 25.72
C PHE A 17 17.14 -9.05 25.47
N VAL A 18 16.74 -7.85 25.04
CA VAL A 18 17.67 -6.75 24.73
C VAL A 18 17.24 -5.50 25.50
N SER A 19 18.17 -4.88 26.25
CA SER A 19 17.88 -3.72 27.09
C SER A 19 19.03 -2.70 27.08
N LEU A 20 18.69 -1.42 27.19
CA LEU A 20 19.66 -0.34 27.42
C LEU A 20 20.37 -0.42 28.79
N ALA A 21 20.00 -1.34 29.68
CA ALA A 21 20.77 -1.63 30.89
C ALA A 21 21.60 -2.93 30.76
N GLY A 22 21.43 -3.68 29.67
CA GLY A 22 22.06 -4.97 29.44
C GLY A 22 23.54 -4.89 29.08
N ASN A 23 24.12 -6.06 28.83
CA ASN A 23 25.50 -6.26 28.41
C ASN A 23 25.56 -7.40 27.40
N ASP A 24 26.29 -7.25 26.29
CA ASP A 24 26.43 -8.32 25.28
C ASP A 24 27.26 -9.52 25.78
N ALA A 25 27.83 -9.44 26.98
CA ALA A 25 28.43 -10.59 27.68
C ALA A 25 27.43 -11.40 28.51
N ASN A 26 26.19 -10.92 28.70
CA ASN A 26 25.13 -11.63 29.41
C ASN A 26 24.60 -12.82 28.59
N SER A 27 23.74 -13.67 29.17
CA SER A 27 23.12 -14.78 28.40
C SER A 27 22.01 -14.31 27.47
N GLY A 28 21.33 -13.22 27.77
CA GLY A 28 20.16 -12.74 27.03
C GLY A 28 18.87 -13.50 27.33
N GLU A 29 18.84 -14.44 28.28
CA GLU A 29 17.67 -15.31 28.53
C GLU A 29 16.60 -14.67 29.44
N SER A 30 16.86 -13.47 29.99
CA SER A 30 15.91 -12.72 30.83
C SER A 30 16.17 -11.21 30.77
N TRP A 31 15.26 -10.40 31.32
CA TRP A 31 15.46 -8.95 31.41
C TRP A 31 16.62 -8.54 32.31
N ASP A 32 16.84 -9.25 33.42
CA ASP A 32 17.94 -8.98 34.37
C ASP A 32 19.30 -9.39 33.79
N ASP A 33 19.29 -10.27 32.80
CA ASP A 33 20.47 -10.77 32.09
C ASP A 33 20.38 -10.50 30.58
N ALA A 34 19.80 -9.36 30.20
CA ALA A 34 19.57 -9.00 28.80
C ALA A 34 20.86 -8.61 28.07
N PHE A 35 20.89 -8.83 26.75
CA PHE A 35 21.90 -8.25 25.87
C PHE A 35 21.79 -6.72 25.84
N ARG A 36 22.87 -6.04 25.43
CA ARG A 36 22.91 -4.59 25.28
C ARG A 36 22.39 -4.15 23.92
N THR A 37 22.76 -4.87 22.86
CA THR A 37 22.51 -4.45 21.47
C THR A 37 21.61 -5.42 20.72
N ILE A 38 20.82 -4.89 19.79
CA ILE A 38 19.96 -5.70 18.92
C ILE A 38 20.82 -6.47 17.93
N ILE A 39 21.91 -5.87 17.41
CA ILE A 39 22.85 -6.55 16.54
C ILE A 39 23.43 -7.81 17.20
N TYR A 40 23.86 -7.72 18.46
CA TYR A 40 24.40 -8.89 19.14
C TYR A 40 23.35 -9.99 19.28
N ALA A 41 22.13 -9.64 19.69
CA ALA A 41 21.02 -10.59 19.78
C ALA A 41 20.73 -11.28 18.43
N VAL A 42 20.74 -10.53 17.32
CA VAL A 42 20.57 -11.09 15.96
C VAL A 42 21.73 -12.00 15.58
N SER A 43 22.96 -11.71 16.04
CA SER A 43 24.14 -12.52 15.74
C SER A 43 24.15 -13.88 16.44
N VAL A 44 23.51 -13.98 17.61
CA VAL A 44 23.40 -15.24 18.38
C VAL A 44 22.11 -16.01 18.06
N ALA A 45 21.09 -15.32 17.54
CA ALA A 45 19.81 -15.92 17.24
C ALA A 45 19.91 -16.99 16.13
N LEU A 46 19.24 -18.10 16.36
CA LEU A 46 19.07 -19.21 15.43
C LEU A 46 17.71 -19.14 14.74
N PRO A 47 17.53 -19.87 13.62
CA PRO A 47 16.24 -19.91 12.95
C PRO A 47 15.07 -20.25 13.87
N GLY A 48 14.05 -19.39 13.86
CA GLY A 48 12.85 -19.55 14.70
C GLY A 48 12.95 -18.91 16.09
N ASP A 49 14.08 -18.28 16.44
CA ASP A 49 14.21 -17.55 17.70
C ASP A 49 13.40 -16.23 17.71
N LYS A 50 13.08 -15.77 18.92
CA LYS A 50 12.45 -14.48 19.19
C LYS A 50 13.40 -13.54 19.92
N ILE A 51 13.42 -12.29 19.53
CA ILE A 51 14.15 -11.21 20.18
C ILE A 51 13.15 -10.18 20.69
N ILE A 52 13.15 -9.94 22.00
CA ILE A 52 12.31 -8.96 22.69
C ILE A 52 13.18 -7.77 23.09
N VAL A 53 12.83 -6.60 22.57
CA VAL A 53 13.60 -5.37 22.78
C VAL A 53 12.86 -4.44 23.74
N GLY A 54 13.54 -4.03 24.80
CA GLY A 54 12.99 -3.15 25.82
C GLY A 54 12.82 -1.71 25.30
N THR A 55 12.05 -0.91 26.04
CA THR A 55 11.88 0.51 25.75
C THR A 55 13.22 1.25 25.79
N GLY A 56 13.46 2.10 24.80
CA GLY A 56 14.71 2.86 24.71
C GLY A 56 15.05 3.32 23.29
N THR A 57 16.13 4.08 23.18
CA THR A 57 16.75 4.44 21.90
C THR A 57 18.04 3.65 21.72
N TYR A 58 18.07 2.80 20.69
CA TYR A 58 19.18 1.95 20.32
C TYR A 58 19.93 2.55 19.14
N ASP A 59 21.19 2.87 19.36
CA ASP A 59 22.11 3.27 18.31
C ASP A 59 22.97 2.05 17.94
N GLU A 60 22.56 1.36 16.88
CA GLU A 60 23.14 0.08 16.45
C GLU A 60 24.41 0.28 15.62
N THR A 61 25.19 1.31 15.94
CA THR A 61 26.37 1.74 15.16
C THR A 61 27.60 1.99 15.99
N ALA A 62 27.49 1.96 17.33
CA ALA A 62 28.55 2.33 18.25
C ALA A 62 29.88 1.57 18.04
N ASN A 63 29.87 0.49 17.24
CA ASN A 63 31.02 -0.36 16.91
C ASN A 63 31.35 -0.43 15.40
N GLY A 64 30.95 0.56 14.60
CA GLY A 64 31.22 0.58 13.14
C GLY A 64 30.37 -0.40 12.32
N ALA A 65 29.28 -0.89 12.91
CA ALA A 65 28.38 -1.83 12.27
C ALA A 65 27.53 -1.17 11.15
N ALA A 66 27.02 -2.02 10.26
CA ALA A 66 26.20 -1.64 9.10
C ALA A 66 24.69 -1.57 9.38
N GLY A 67 24.33 -1.26 10.62
CA GLY A 67 22.97 -1.40 11.12
C GLY A 67 22.62 -2.86 11.44
N ILE A 68 21.33 -3.12 11.67
CA ILE A 68 20.82 -4.45 12.00
C ILE A 68 20.67 -5.24 10.70
N VAL A 69 21.52 -6.25 10.51
CA VAL A 69 21.42 -7.20 9.39
C VAL A 69 20.79 -8.49 9.86
N ILE A 70 19.54 -8.72 9.45
CA ILE A 70 18.84 -9.98 9.66
C ILE A 70 19.19 -10.86 8.48
N ALA A 71 19.90 -11.97 8.73
CA ALA A 71 20.33 -12.93 7.70
C ALA A 71 19.82 -14.36 7.95
N GLN A 72 19.32 -14.62 9.16
CA GLN A 72 18.74 -15.91 9.54
C GLN A 72 17.24 -15.93 9.22
N PRO A 73 16.69 -17.06 8.78
CA PRO A 73 15.26 -17.20 8.54
C PRO A 73 14.45 -17.28 9.84
N PHE A 74 13.20 -16.88 9.77
CA PHE A 74 12.20 -16.98 10.85
C PHE A 74 12.62 -16.32 12.17
N ILE A 75 13.41 -15.24 12.09
CA ILE A 75 13.72 -14.43 13.27
C ILE A 75 12.55 -13.49 13.53
N TRP A 76 12.06 -13.49 14.76
CA TRP A 76 11.01 -12.58 15.19
C TRP A 76 11.56 -11.51 16.13
N ILE A 77 11.56 -10.24 15.70
CA ILE A 77 12.05 -9.12 16.50
C ILE A 77 10.86 -8.23 16.91
N GLU A 78 10.68 -8.04 18.21
CA GLU A 78 9.55 -7.30 18.76
C GLU A 78 10.00 -6.25 19.78
N GLY A 79 9.63 -5.00 19.54
CA GLY A 79 9.76 -3.92 20.51
C GLY A 79 8.65 -3.94 21.57
N VAL A 80 9.02 -3.72 22.83
CA VAL A 80 8.09 -3.59 23.97
C VAL A 80 8.10 -2.14 24.45
N GLY A 81 6.95 -1.47 24.27
CA GLY A 81 6.79 -0.05 24.58
C GLY A 81 7.35 0.84 23.47
N ASN A 82 8.07 1.90 23.85
CA ASN A 82 8.61 2.87 22.89
C ASN A 82 10.05 2.50 22.54
N VAL A 83 10.24 1.74 21.46
CA VAL A 83 11.56 1.34 20.99
C VAL A 83 11.94 2.16 19.76
N PHE A 84 13.01 2.94 19.87
CA PHE A 84 13.59 3.70 18.79
C PHE A 84 14.89 3.03 18.32
N VAL A 85 15.05 2.85 17.02
CA VAL A 85 16.30 2.34 16.43
C VAL A 85 16.83 3.39 15.46
N GLN A 86 18.12 3.67 15.54
CA GLN A 86 18.78 4.61 14.63
C GLN A 86 20.12 4.08 14.14
N ASN A 87 20.55 4.59 12.98
CA ASN A 87 21.89 4.37 12.44
C ASN A 87 22.58 5.73 12.25
N THR A 88 23.44 6.10 13.21
CA THR A 88 24.27 7.31 13.10
C THR A 88 25.56 7.10 12.31
N ASN A 89 25.84 5.89 11.82
CA ASN A 89 26.98 5.61 10.96
C ASN A 89 26.66 5.98 9.52
N THR A 90 27.47 6.90 9.00
CA THR A 90 27.42 7.46 7.66
C THR A 90 27.84 6.45 6.58
N ASP A 91 28.59 5.41 6.92
CA ASP A 91 29.33 4.62 5.93
C ASP A 91 28.49 3.52 5.23
N ASN A 92 27.23 3.32 5.63
CA ASN A 92 26.39 2.20 5.17
C ASN A 92 25.15 2.62 4.39
N ASN A 93 25.23 3.72 3.62
CA ASN A 93 24.09 4.29 2.91
C ASN A 93 22.85 4.45 3.83
N GLY A 94 23.09 4.80 5.09
CA GLY A 94 22.04 5.02 6.09
C GLY A 94 21.13 3.81 6.41
N VAL A 95 21.49 2.57 6.01
CA VAL A 95 20.65 1.39 6.27
C VAL A 95 20.59 1.07 7.76
N VAL A 96 19.42 1.26 8.37
CA VAL A 96 19.20 0.95 9.79
C VAL A 96 18.88 -0.53 9.96
N ILE A 97 18.00 -1.06 9.12
CA ILE A 97 17.57 -2.46 9.14
C ILE A 97 17.69 -3.04 7.72
N HIS A 98 18.31 -4.20 7.62
CA HIS A 98 18.48 -4.94 6.38
C HIS A 98 18.01 -6.38 6.56
N PHE A 99 16.96 -6.76 5.84
CA PHE A 99 16.61 -8.16 5.63
C PHE A 99 17.41 -8.69 4.44
N ALA A 100 18.49 -9.42 4.71
CA ALA A 100 19.42 -9.88 3.69
C ALA A 100 18.84 -10.98 2.78
N PRO A 101 19.40 -11.23 1.57
CA PRO A 101 18.96 -12.25 0.60
C PRO A 101 18.70 -13.66 1.12
N THR A 102 19.42 -14.07 2.16
CA THR A 102 19.28 -15.40 2.76
C THR A 102 18.10 -15.51 3.73
N THR A 103 17.46 -14.38 4.03
CA THR A 103 16.39 -14.28 5.03
C THR A 103 15.07 -14.74 4.43
N ILE A 104 14.35 -15.56 5.20
CA ILE A 104 13.01 -16.02 4.85
C ILE A 104 12.12 -15.94 6.08
N GLY A 105 10.95 -15.32 5.98
CA GLY A 105 9.94 -15.42 7.04
C GLY A 105 10.24 -14.60 8.31
N SER A 106 11.29 -13.76 8.30
CA SER A 106 11.66 -12.95 9.46
C SER A 106 10.80 -11.70 9.54
N VAL A 107 10.45 -11.30 10.76
CA VAL A 107 9.54 -10.19 11.03
C VAL A 107 10.17 -9.24 12.04
N MET A 108 10.02 -7.94 11.78
CA MET A 108 10.29 -6.89 12.74
C MET A 108 9.01 -6.13 13.05
N GLN A 109 8.73 -5.92 14.34
CA GLN A 109 7.52 -5.21 14.74
C GLN A 109 7.63 -4.33 15.98
N ASN A 110 6.78 -3.32 16.06
CA ASN A 110 6.68 -2.41 17.19
C ASN A 110 7.92 -1.51 17.40
N PHE A 111 8.49 -1.01 16.30
CA PHE A 111 9.63 -0.09 16.34
C PHE A 111 9.30 1.30 15.79
N ALA A 112 10.09 2.27 16.22
CA ALA A 112 10.24 3.55 15.55
C ALA A 112 11.66 3.65 14.99
N VAL A 113 11.78 3.58 13.67
CA VAL A 113 13.07 3.70 12.99
C VAL A 113 13.31 5.17 12.68
N ARG A 114 14.48 5.67 13.06
CA ARG A 114 14.91 7.04 12.78
C ARG A 114 16.25 7.01 12.09
N LYS A 115 16.54 8.09 11.35
CA LYS A 115 17.90 8.52 11.04
C LYS A 115 18.78 7.42 10.42
N GLY A 116 18.68 7.29 9.10
CA GLY A 116 19.83 6.87 8.29
C GLY A 116 20.62 8.13 7.97
N GLU A 117 21.76 8.35 8.60
CA GLU A 117 22.48 9.61 8.39
C GLU A 117 22.93 9.75 6.94
N ALA A 118 22.46 10.82 6.30
CA ALA A 118 22.54 11.03 4.88
C ALA A 118 23.86 11.67 4.47
N VAL A 119 24.89 10.86 4.37
CA VAL A 119 26.09 11.26 3.63
C VAL A 119 26.05 10.85 2.17
N SER A 120 25.22 9.86 1.79
CA SER A 120 25.17 9.36 0.41
C SER A 120 23.76 9.40 -0.18
N ALA A 121 23.72 9.71 -1.48
CA ALA A 121 22.51 9.53 -2.27
C ALA A 121 22.06 8.06 -2.19
N ASN A 122 20.74 7.84 -2.15
CA ASN A 122 20.10 6.51 -2.00
C ASN A 122 20.14 5.92 -0.58
N SER A 123 20.19 6.76 0.46
CA SER A 123 20.06 6.22 1.83
C SER A 123 18.67 5.62 2.07
N VAL A 124 18.61 4.44 2.69
CA VAL A 124 17.37 3.69 2.94
C VAL A 124 17.26 3.38 4.41
N CYS A 125 16.14 3.65 5.11
CA CYS A 125 16.04 3.25 6.52
C CYS A 125 15.86 1.73 6.68
N VAL A 126 14.95 1.13 5.92
CA VAL A 126 14.69 -0.31 5.93
C VAL A 126 14.87 -0.88 4.53
N LEU A 127 15.89 -1.74 4.38
CA LEU A 127 16.16 -2.48 3.15
C LEU A 127 15.58 -3.89 3.26
N MET A 128 14.61 -4.19 2.40
CA MET A 128 13.99 -5.50 2.27
C MET A 128 14.55 -6.16 1.01
N ASP A 129 15.46 -7.12 1.20
CA ASP A 129 16.15 -7.84 0.13
C ASP A 129 15.92 -9.36 0.27
N ALA A 130 14.73 -9.77 0.71
CA ALA A 130 14.45 -11.10 1.26
C ALA A 130 13.07 -11.66 0.86
N PHE A 131 12.81 -12.95 1.14
CA PHE A 131 11.52 -13.58 0.88
C PHE A 131 10.66 -13.64 2.16
N PHE A 132 9.33 -13.47 2.04
CA PHE A 132 8.38 -13.60 3.16
C PHE A 132 8.74 -12.77 4.41
N CYS A 133 9.38 -11.62 4.22
CA CYS A 133 9.82 -10.75 5.30
C CYS A 133 8.70 -9.79 5.75
N GLY A 134 8.68 -9.43 7.02
CA GLY A 134 7.64 -8.57 7.59
C GLY A 134 8.19 -7.33 8.27
N VAL A 135 7.64 -6.16 7.94
CA VAL A 135 7.78 -4.94 8.73
C VAL A 135 6.38 -4.55 9.20
N ASN A 136 6.07 -4.96 10.41
CA ASN A 136 4.75 -4.76 10.99
C ASN A 136 4.84 -3.65 12.02
N ASP A 137 3.79 -2.86 12.15
CA ASP A 137 3.66 -1.95 13.28
C ASP A 137 4.94 -1.13 13.49
N THR A 138 5.46 -0.52 12.44
CA THR A 138 6.74 0.21 12.53
C THR A 138 6.58 1.59 11.93
N SER A 139 6.95 2.64 12.66
CA SER A 139 6.98 4.01 12.16
C SER A 139 8.37 4.36 11.67
N ILE A 140 8.50 5.11 10.58
CA ILE A 140 9.79 5.52 10.03
C ILE A 140 9.82 7.04 9.94
N LEU A 141 10.79 7.66 10.60
CA LEU A 141 11.02 9.10 10.48
C LEU A 141 12.21 9.35 9.55
N LEU A 142 11.91 9.95 8.39
CA LEU A 142 12.90 10.47 7.45
C LEU A 142 13.23 11.91 7.84
N GLU A 143 14.42 12.13 8.37
CA GLU A 143 14.86 13.47 8.77
C GLU A 143 15.28 14.33 7.56
N ALA A 144 15.12 15.65 7.69
CA ALA A 144 15.41 16.62 6.64
C ALA A 144 16.91 16.62 6.28
N GLY A 145 17.25 16.61 4.99
CA GLY A 145 18.64 16.83 4.56
C GLY A 145 19.05 16.16 3.25
N ALA A 146 18.34 15.15 2.77
CA ALA A 146 18.67 14.55 1.47
C ALA A 146 17.44 14.15 0.65
N THR A 147 17.53 14.47 -0.62
CA THR A 147 16.43 14.48 -1.58
C THR A 147 16.18 13.11 -2.24
N THR A 148 17.00 12.10 -1.93
CA THR A 148 16.98 10.77 -2.58
C THR A 148 16.77 9.61 -1.62
N HIS A 149 16.21 9.86 -0.44
CA HIS A 149 15.98 8.81 0.57
C HIS A 149 14.80 7.93 0.23
N ALA A 150 14.84 6.68 0.70
CA ALA A 150 13.64 5.85 0.85
C ALA A 150 13.43 5.49 2.33
N GLY A 151 12.19 5.57 2.81
CA GLY A 151 11.84 5.00 4.12
C GLY A 151 12.02 3.48 4.09
N ILE A 152 11.29 2.83 3.19
CA ILE A 152 11.42 1.41 2.92
C ILE A 152 11.79 1.21 1.46
N LYS A 153 12.80 0.39 1.20
CA LYS A 153 13.13 -0.08 -0.14
C LYS A 153 12.94 -1.60 -0.22
N LEU A 154 12.15 -2.04 -1.17
CA LEU A 154 12.02 -3.44 -1.56
C LEU A 154 12.81 -3.66 -2.85
N THR A 155 13.77 -4.58 -2.85
CA THR A 155 14.61 -4.89 -4.02
C THR A 155 13.99 -5.99 -4.91
N SER A 156 14.68 -6.39 -5.97
CA SER A 156 14.28 -7.51 -6.82
C SER A 156 14.23 -8.87 -6.11
N ASN A 157 14.95 -9.03 -4.99
CA ASN A 157 14.85 -10.27 -4.20
C ASN A 157 13.66 -10.22 -3.23
N ALA A 158 13.08 -9.03 -2.99
CA ALA A 158 11.93 -8.87 -2.12
C ALA A 158 10.69 -9.51 -2.74
N SER A 159 10.27 -10.64 -2.18
CA SER A 159 9.08 -11.35 -2.63
C SER A 159 8.18 -11.76 -1.49
N LEU A 160 6.87 -11.53 -1.64
CA LEU A 160 5.86 -11.89 -0.64
C LEU A 160 6.14 -11.27 0.74
N CYS A 161 6.85 -10.15 0.77
CA CYS A 161 7.04 -9.41 1.99
C CYS A 161 5.79 -8.58 2.32
N GLN A 162 5.55 -8.41 3.62
CA GLN A 162 4.40 -7.71 4.15
C GLN A 162 4.87 -6.47 4.90
N ILE A 163 4.20 -5.35 4.62
CA ILE A 163 4.37 -4.14 5.39
C ILE A 163 3.00 -3.76 5.91
N THR A 164 2.82 -3.85 7.23
CA THR A 164 1.51 -3.62 7.86
C THR A 164 1.61 -2.55 8.93
N GLY A 165 0.62 -1.67 9.00
CA GLY A 165 0.43 -0.76 10.13
C GLY A 165 -0.84 -1.10 10.90
N LYS A 166 -0.82 -0.96 12.21
CA LYS A 166 -2.04 -0.96 13.02
C LYS A 166 -2.84 0.32 12.74
N PRO A 167 -4.13 0.21 12.37
CA PRO A 167 -4.96 1.36 11.97
C PRO A 167 -5.10 2.44 13.07
N ASP A 168 -4.90 2.09 14.34
CA ASP A 168 -5.14 2.98 15.48
C ASP A 168 -3.88 3.66 16.04
N VAL A 169 -2.69 3.31 15.55
CA VAL A 169 -1.43 3.90 16.01
C VAL A 169 -0.86 4.67 14.83
N LEU A 170 -0.51 5.95 15.05
CA LEU A 170 0.07 6.83 14.04
C LEU A 170 1.47 6.32 13.60
N ARG A 171 1.48 5.22 12.84
CA ARG A 171 2.69 4.62 12.29
C ARG A 171 2.78 5.05 10.85
N ALA A 172 3.51 6.14 10.70
CA ALA A 172 3.68 6.81 9.43
C ALA A 172 5.13 6.67 8.97
N ILE A 173 5.33 6.71 7.66
CA ILE A 173 6.60 7.15 7.08
C ILE A 173 6.48 8.65 6.89
N VAL A 174 7.26 9.42 7.64
CA VAL A 174 7.19 10.90 7.64
C VAL A 174 8.48 11.48 7.12
N GLY A 175 8.40 12.26 6.03
CA GLY A 175 9.48 13.12 5.57
C GLY A 175 9.44 14.46 6.28
N LEU A 176 10.47 14.86 7.02
CA LEU A 176 10.51 16.22 7.56
C LEU A 176 10.95 17.19 6.45
N GLY A 177 10.05 18.07 6.03
CA GLY A 177 10.34 19.10 5.03
C GLY A 177 10.20 18.65 3.57
N GLY A 178 9.34 17.65 3.29
CA GLY A 178 9.04 17.27 1.91
C GLY A 178 10.16 16.48 1.23
N VAL A 179 10.99 15.77 1.99
CA VAL A 179 12.13 14.98 1.47
C VAL A 179 11.81 13.50 1.31
N GLY A 180 12.41 12.90 0.29
CA GLY A 180 12.50 11.46 0.11
C GLY A 180 11.21 10.79 -0.38
N THR A 181 11.36 9.50 -0.58
CA THR A 181 10.35 8.54 -0.97
C THR A 181 9.88 7.77 0.25
N GLY A 182 8.57 7.59 0.43
CA GLY A 182 8.03 6.78 1.52
C GLY A 182 8.40 5.30 1.34
N ILE A 183 7.82 4.68 0.31
CA ILE A 183 8.13 3.29 -0.08
C ILE A 183 8.62 3.27 -1.53
N LEU A 184 9.77 2.64 -1.75
CA LEU A 184 10.36 2.38 -3.05
C LEU A 184 10.26 0.88 -3.37
N PHE A 185 9.55 0.54 -4.44
CA PHE A 185 9.55 -0.80 -5.03
C PHE A 185 10.52 -0.83 -6.20
N ASP A 186 11.66 -1.50 -6.05
CA ASP A 186 12.76 -1.54 -7.03
C ASP A 186 12.95 -2.98 -7.55
N GLY A 187 12.12 -3.38 -8.52
CA GLY A 187 12.07 -4.73 -9.07
C GLY A 187 11.35 -5.77 -8.21
N ALA A 188 10.72 -5.34 -7.11
CA ALA A 188 10.10 -6.22 -6.13
C ALA A 188 8.81 -6.88 -6.65
N ILE A 189 8.53 -8.14 -6.23
CA ILE A 189 7.43 -8.94 -6.78
C ILE A 189 6.48 -9.51 -5.69
N ASN A 190 5.17 -9.52 -5.94
CA ASN A 190 4.15 -10.06 -5.03
C ASN A 190 4.17 -9.51 -3.58
N ASN A 191 4.56 -8.25 -3.36
CA ASN A 191 4.59 -7.68 -2.02
C ASN A 191 3.24 -7.06 -1.64
N ALA A 192 2.93 -7.08 -0.35
CA ALA A 192 1.70 -6.50 0.17
C ALA A 192 2.01 -5.34 1.13
N VAL A 193 1.32 -4.23 0.94
CA VAL A 193 1.32 -3.11 1.89
C VAL A 193 -0.12 -2.86 2.32
N ASP A 194 -0.38 -2.87 3.62
CA ASP A 194 -1.70 -2.65 4.17
C ASP A 194 -1.64 -1.62 5.30
N SER A 195 -2.60 -0.69 5.28
CA SER A 195 -2.89 0.22 6.40
C SER A 195 -1.69 1.07 6.83
N MET A 196 -1.14 1.84 5.88
CA MET A 196 0.01 2.72 6.12
C MET A 196 -0.34 4.20 5.92
N ILE A 197 0.28 5.07 6.72
CA ILE A 197 0.27 6.52 6.52
C ILE A 197 1.61 6.97 5.95
N LEU A 198 1.59 7.73 4.86
CA LEU A 198 2.76 8.33 4.22
C LEU A 198 2.59 9.85 4.24
N ALA A 199 3.44 10.58 4.94
CA ALA A 199 3.21 12.01 5.22
C ALA A 199 4.43 12.87 4.94
N GLN A 200 4.23 14.06 4.35
CA GLN A 200 5.27 15.10 4.21
C GLN A 200 6.49 14.64 3.36
N LEU A 201 6.25 13.80 2.35
CA LEU A 201 7.29 13.21 1.50
C LEU A 201 7.45 13.95 0.17
N THR A 202 8.60 13.83 -0.49
CA THR A 202 8.71 14.20 -1.91
C THR A 202 7.80 13.29 -2.73
N THR A 203 7.95 11.97 -2.56
CA THR A 203 7.13 10.96 -3.21
C THR A 203 6.57 10.00 -2.17
N GLY A 204 5.26 9.75 -2.17
CA GLY A 204 4.64 8.78 -1.25
C GLY A 204 5.10 7.36 -1.59
N LEU A 205 4.60 6.84 -2.71
CA LEU A 205 4.96 5.54 -3.27
C LEU A 205 5.68 5.73 -4.60
N LEU A 206 6.83 5.08 -4.76
CA LEU A 206 7.59 5.07 -6.01
C LEU A 206 7.78 3.63 -6.48
N PHE A 207 7.37 3.35 -7.70
CA PHE A 207 7.56 2.05 -8.35
C PHE A 207 8.57 2.21 -9.49
N THR A 208 9.70 1.51 -9.38
CA THR A 208 10.78 1.49 -10.38
C THR A 208 11.10 0.07 -10.85
N GLY A 209 11.73 -0.01 -12.02
CA GLY A 209 12.14 -1.28 -12.62
C GLY A 209 10.96 -2.12 -13.13
N ALA A 210 11.27 -3.29 -13.69
CA ALA A 210 10.28 -4.26 -14.17
C ALA A 210 9.57 -4.98 -12.99
N SER A 211 8.92 -4.20 -12.13
CA SER A 211 8.15 -4.69 -10.98
C SER A 211 6.77 -5.16 -11.44
N LEU A 212 6.55 -6.48 -11.42
CA LEU A 212 5.38 -7.22 -11.95
C LEU A 212 5.17 -8.47 -11.08
N ILE A 213 4.01 -9.00 -10.68
CA ILE A 213 2.56 -8.83 -10.92
C ILE A 213 1.91 -9.30 -9.60
N ASN A 214 0.80 -8.71 -9.16
CA ASN A 214 0.04 -9.08 -7.94
C ASN A 214 0.50 -8.47 -6.61
N GLY A 215 1.26 -7.36 -6.64
CA GLY A 215 1.38 -6.54 -5.45
C GLY A 215 0.02 -5.94 -5.08
N THR A 216 -0.44 -6.14 -3.85
CA THR A 216 -1.64 -5.47 -3.32
C THR A 216 -1.23 -4.41 -2.33
N THR A 217 -1.48 -3.16 -2.68
CA THR A 217 -1.37 -2.05 -1.72
C THR A 217 -2.78 -1.55 -1.44
N GLN A 218 -3.20 -1.58 -0.17
CA GLN A 218 -4.56 -1.21 0.23
C GLN A 218 -4.50 -0.34 1.48
N ASN A 219 -5.53 0.50 1.66
CA ASN A 219 -5.69 1.36 2.83
C ASN A 219 -4.49 2.30 3.09
N ILE A 220 -3.83 2.77 2.01
CA ILE A 220 -2.70 3.68 2.13
C ILE A 220 -3.22 5.13 2.19
N ASN A 221 -2.89 5.87 3.25
CA ASN A 221 -3.21 7.29 3.36
C ASN A 221 -1.95 8.11 3.08
N ILE A 222 -1.94 8.84 1.96
CA ILE A 222 -0.80 9.67 1.53
C ILE A 222 -1.17 11.15 1.71
N THR A 223 -0.40 11.89 2.51
CA THR A 223 -0.72 13.27 2.88
C THR A 223 0.46 14.24 2.76
N GLY A 224 0.20 15.45 2.25
CA GLY A 224 1.19 16.54 2.25
C GLY A 224 2.43 16.26 1.41
N CYS A 225 2.28 15.64 0.25
CA CYS A 225 3.38 15.18 -0.59
C CYS A 225 3.53 15.96 -1.91
N ASN A 226 4.69 15.94 -2.57
CA ASN A 226 4.76 16.50 -3.92
C ASN A 226 4.11 15.54 -4.92
N ILE A 227 4.45 14.25 -4.84
CA ILE A 227 3.89 13.20 -5.69
C ILE A 227 3.34 12.09 -4.79
N GLY A 228 2.08 11.73 -4.96
CA GLY A 228 1.43 10.67 -4.20
C GLY A 228 1.98 9.30 -4.58
N ILE A 229 1.69 8.90 -5.82
CA ILE A 229 2.23 7.70 -6.46
C ILE A 229 3.02 8.11 -7.70
N GLN A 230 4.22 7.58 -7.86
CA GLN A 230 4.98 7.65 -9.09
C GLN A 230 5.18 6.26 -9.68
N LEU A 231 4.86 6.10 -10.96
CA LEU A 231 5.05 4.89 -11.75
C LEU A 231 6.12 5.18 -12.82
N ASP A 232 7.27 4.52 -12.74
CA ASP A 232 8.29 4.59 -13.79
C ASP A 232 8.10 3.45 -14.82
N ALA A 233 8.93 3.44 -15.86
CA ALA A 233 8.82 2.46 -16.94
C ALA A 233 8.99 1.01 -16.46
N GLY A 234 8.08 0.13 -16.90
CA GLY A 234 8.13 -1.32 -16.64
C GLY A 234 7.25 -1.82 -15.49
N VAL A 235 6.49 -0.96 -14.82
CA VAL A 235 5.59 -1.32 -13.72
C VAL A 235 4.26 -1.89 -14.27
N LEU A 236 3.92 -3.16 -14.01
CA LEU A 236 2.64 -3.72 -14.51
C LEU A 236 1.88 -4.54 -13.45
N GLY A 237 0.56 -4.46 -13.48
CA GLY A 237 -0.34 -5.39 -12.77
C GLY A 237 -0.37 -5.23 -11.25
N ASN A 238 -0.29 -3.99 -10.76
CA ASN A 238 -0.46 -3.67 -9.34
C ASN A 238 -1.90 -3.22 -9.05
N VAL A 239 -2.41 -3.58 -7.87
CA VAL A 239 -3.68 -3.02 -7.35
C VAL A 239 -3.31 -2.04 -6.24
N ILE A 240 -3.65 -0.77 -6.44
CA ILE A 240 -3.30 0.31 -5.51
C ILE A 240 -4.57 1.00 -5.00
N GLY A 241 -4.90 0.75 -3.74
CA GLY A 241 -5.91 1.48 -2.98
C GLY A 241 -5.24 2.51 -2.09
N ALA A 242 -5.26 3.77 -2.51
CA ALA A 242 -4.67 4.88 -1.78
C ALA A 242 -5.63 6.08 -1.70
N ARG A 243 -5.64 6.76 -0.55
CA ARG A 243 -6.31 8.04 -0.33
C ARG A 243 -5.27 9.14 -0.27
N PHE A 244 -5.48 10.19 -1.04
CA PHE A 244 -4.59 11.36 -1.11
C PHE A 244 -5.19 12.53 -0.35
N THR A 245 -4.36 13.31 0.32
CA THR A 245 -4.77 14.55 0.98
C THR A 245 -3.65 15.57 0.88
N ASN A 246 -3.90 16.72 0.25
CA ASN A 246 -2.90 17.79 0.09
C ASN A 246 -1.60 17.34 -0.60
N CYS A 247 -1.68 16.44 -1.59
CA CYS A 247 -0.55 16.17 -2.48
C CYS A 247 -0.59 17.11 -3.69
N VAL A 248 0.57 17.52 -4.21
CA VAL A 248 0.62 18.41 -5.41
C VAL A 248 0.19 17.64 -6.65
N VAL A 249 0.63 16.38 -6.78
CA VAL A 249 0.22 15.44 -7.82
C VAL A 249 -0.17 14.13 -7.14
N ASP A 250 -1.40 13.66 -7.33
CA ASP A 250 -1.84 12.38 -6.74
C ASP A 250 -1.14 11.19 -7.40
N VAL A 251 -1.13 11.14 -8.74
CA VAL A 251 -0.51 10.06 -9.52
C VAL A 251 0.30 10.66 -10.67
N LEU A 252 1.58 10.30 -10.75
CA LEU A 252 2.49 10.62 -11.85
C LEU A 252 2.89 9.32 -12.57
N ASP A 253 2.56 9.23 -13.86
CA ASP A 253 2.99 8.11 -14.72
C ASP A 253 4.08 8.58 -15.69
N ASN A 254 5.32 8.14 -15.43
CA ASN A 254 6.50 8.41 -16.26
C ASN A 254 6.83 7.26 -17.23
N SER A 255 6.01 6.21 -17.28
CA SER A 255 6.33 5.00 -18.05
C SER A 255 6.45 5.24 -19.56
N GLY A 256 5.90 6.35 -20.06
CA GLY A 256 6.03 6.79 -21.45
C GLY A 256 5.43 5.82 -22.48
N ASN A 257 4.79 4.75 -22.03
CA ASN A 257 4.33 3.66 -22.87
C ASN A 257 3.00 3.14 -22.29
N GLY A 258 2.01 2.84 -23.14
CA GLY A 258 0.68 2.34 -22.72
C GLY A 258 0.70 0.97 -22.03
N THR A 259 1.84 0.54 -21.48
CA THR A 259 2.00 -0.73 -20.79
C THR A 259 1.36 -0.71 -19.41
N ASN A 260 1.20 0.45 -18.77
CA ASN A 260 0.61 0.55 -17.42
C ASN A 260 -0.90 0.30 -17.36
N GLU A 261 -1.55 -0.08 -18.47
CA GLU A 261 -2.99 -0.37 -18.62
C GLU A 261 -3.59 -1.38 -17.61
N ARG A 262 -2.77 -2.01 -16.75
CA ARG A 262 -3.23 -2.96 -15.71
C ARG A 262 -3.08 -2.48 -14.27
N THR A 263 -2.58 -1.27 -14.04
CA THR A 263 -2.49 -0.71 -12.69
C THR A 263 -3.81 -0.03 -12.36
N SER A 264 -4.57 -0.61 -11.43
CA SER A 264 -5.81 0.02 -10.92
C SER A 264 -5.46 0.90 -9.73
N VAL A 265 -5.72 2.20 -9.86
CA VAL A 265 -5.62 3.15 -8.74
C VAL A 265 -7.04 3.50 -8.30
N SER A 266 -7.45 2.97 -7.16
CA SER A 266 -8.75 3.32 -6.56
C SER A 266 -8.57 4.56 -5.68
N LEU A 267 -9.03 5.71 -6.19
CA LEU A 267 -9.03 6.98 -5.48
C LEU A 267 -10.25 7.03 -4.56
N VAL A 268 -10.05 6.98 -3.24
CA VAL A 268 -11.13 7.17 -2.27
C VAL A 268 -11.22 8.66 -1.93
N THR A 269 -11.85 9.46 -2.79
CA THR A 269 -12.10 10.88 -2.51
C THR A 269 -13.24 11.05 -1.49
N PRO A 270 -13.08 11.88 -0.44
CA PRO A 270 -14.15 12.13 0.55
C PRO A 270 -15.34 12.98 0.05
N GLY A 271 -15.42 13.28 -1.24
CA GLY A 271 -16.54 14.02 -1.81
C GLY A 271 -17.78 13.13 -1.89
N ALA A 272 -18.94 13.67 -1.55
CA ALA A 272 -20.23 13.02 -1.77
C ALA A 272 -20.29 12.55 -3.23
N HIS A 273 -20.16 11.24 -3.43
CA HIS A 273 -20.58 10.65 -4.69
C HIS A 273 -22.09 10.80 -4.70
N GLU A 274 -22.59 11.70 -5.54
CA GLU A 274 -23.94 11.52 -6.06
C GLU A 274 -23.88 10.23 -6.86
N ASP A 275 -24.41 9.16 -6.27
CA ASP A 275 -24.60 7.90 -6.96
C ASP A 275 -25.47 8.19 -8.18
N MET A 276 -24.85 8.30 -9.36
CA MET A 276 -25.59 8.34 -10.62
C MET A 276 -26.21 6.95 -10.80
N TYR A 277 -27.45 6.79 -10.38
CA TYR A 277 -28.26 5.67 -10.79
C TYR A 277 -28.72 5.94 -12.22
N PRO A 278 -28.26 5.19 -13.24
CA PRO A 278 -28.84 5.32 -14.56
C PRO A 278 -30.33 4.99 -14.46
N VAL A 279 -31.18 5.99 -14.71
CA VAL A 279 -32.61 5.79 -14.89
C VAL A 279 -32.77 5.09 -16.24
N HIS A 280 -33.20 3.84 -16.20
CA HIS A 280 -33.45 3.05 -17.39
C HIS A 280 -34.76 3.52 -18.01
N LEU A 281 -34.70 4.28 -19.09
CA LEU A 281 -35.88 4.81 -19.81
C LEU A 281 -36.61 3.77 -20.68
N GLY A 282 -36.57 2.49 -20.28
CA GLY A 282 -37.38 1.45 -20.92
C GLY A 282 -36.72 0.07 -20.94
N GLN A 283 -37.55 -0.97 -20.79
CA GLN A 283 -37.16 -2.35 -20.98
C GLN A 283 -36.96 -2.61 -22.49
N GLY A 284 -35.74 -2.87 -22.92
CA GLY A 284 -35.48 -3.39 -24.27
C GLY A 284 -36.11 -4.78 -24.44
N VAL A 285 -36.77 -5.01 -25.58
CA VAL A 285 -37.16 -6.37 -25.98
C VAL A 285 -35.91 -7.22 -26.24
N ALA A 286 -35.98 -8.52 -25.93
CA ALA A 286 -34.89 -9.47 -26.15
C ALA A 286 -34.28 -9.29 -27.55
N ALA A 287 -32.95 -9.18 -27.61
CA ALA A 287 -32.15 -8.89 -28.81
C ALA A 287 -32.13 -7.43 -29.32
N SER A 288 -32.66 -6.45 -28.58
CA SER A 288 -32.43 -5.03 -28.87
C SER A 288 -31.30 -4.46 -28.02
N PRO A 289 -30.51 -3.49 -28.53
CA PRO A 289 -29.51 -2.80 -27.74
C PRO A 289 -30.15 -2.10 -26.53
N VAL A 290 -29.49 -2.18 -25.37
CA VAL A 290 -29.85 -1.36 -24.22
C VAL A 290 -29.16 -0.02 -24.40
N THR A 291 -29.95 1.05 -24.45
CA THR A 291 -29.44 2.43 -24.50
C THR A 291 -29.45 2.97 -23.09
N ILE A 292 -28.27 3.23 -22.54
CA ILE A 292 -28.13 3.94 -21.28
C ILE A 292 -27.96 5.41 -21.62
N THR A 293 -28.88 6.23 -21.15
CA THR A 293 -28.79 7.70 -21.23
C THR A 293 -28.56 8.23 -19.83
N ASN A 294 -27.54 9.07 -19.66
CA ASN A 294 -27.36 9.77 -18.39
C ASN A 294 -28.39 10.90 -18.34
N THR A 295 -29.50 10.67 -17.63
CA THR A 295 -30.45 11.73 -17.31
C THR A 295 -30.05 12.32 -15.97
N ALA A 296 -28.92 13.02 -15.94
CA ALA A 296 -28.60 13.89 -14.82
C ALA A 296 -29.52 15.11 -14.90
N THR A 297 -30.74 14.98 -14.37
CA THR A 297 -31.48 16.16 -13.92
C THR A 297 -30.82 16.60 -12.63
N ASP A 298 -30.13 17.74 -12.70
CA ASP A 298 -29.66 18.48 -11.52
C ASP A 298 -30.88 18.81 -10.65
N ASP A 299 -31.00 18.14 -9.50
CA ASP A 299 -32.09 18.35 -8.53
C ASP A 299 -31.81 19.56 -7.63
N THR A 300 -30.83 20.42 -7.94
CA THR A 300 -30.67 21.68 -7.20
C THR A 300 -31.79 22.67 -7.57
N PRO A 301 -32.51 23.24 -6.59
CA PRO A 301 -33.65 24.13 -6.85
C PRO A 301 -33.29 25.50 -7.46
N ASP A 302 -32.02 25.72 -7.79
CA ASP A 302 -31.48 27.04 -8.14
C ASP A 302 -31.19 27.11 -9.64
N SER A 303 -31.73 28.13 -10.28
CA SER A 303 -31.84 28.34 -11.73
C SER A 303 -30.51 28.58 -12.48
N ARG A 304 -29.48 27.77 -12.28
CA ARG A 304 -28.22 27.86 -13.03
C ARG A 304 -28.18 26.86 -14.18
N ASP A 305 -28.87 27.24 -15.26
CA ASP A 305 -28.89 26.57 -16.57
C ASP A 305 -27.65 26.94 -17.43
N ASP A 306 -26.44 26.89 -16.87
CA ASP A 306 -25.21 27.15 -17.63
C ASP A 306 -24.07 26.18 -17.36
N GLN A 307 -24.34 25.06 -16.69
CA GLN A 307 -23.43 23.92 -16.66
C GLN A 307 -23.90 22.84 -17.64
N ASP A 308 -23.76 23.16 -18.94
CA ASP A 308 -23.71 22.15 -19.99
C ASP A 308 -22.59 21.17 -19.65
N TYR A 309 -22.97 20.04 -19.05
CA TYR A 309 -22.09 18.93 -18.81
C TYR A 309 -21.74 18.33 -20.17
N TRP A 310 -20.45 18.37 -20.48
CA TRP A 310 -19.91 18.05 -21.79
C TRP A 310 -20.13 16.57 -22.14
N GLY A 311 -21.00 16.32 -23.11
CA GLY A 311 -21.03 15.12 -23.94
C GLY A 311 -21.87 13.96 -23.40
N ASP A 312 -23.08 13.81 -23.94
CA ASP A 312 -23.87 12.59 -23.84
C ASP A 312 -23.05 11.38 -24.28
N THR A 313 -22.59 10.59 -23.31
CA THR A 313 -21.94 9.31 -23.63
C THR A 313 -23.05 8.28 -23.80
N ILE A 314 -23.57 8.16 -25.03
CA ILE A 314 -24.50 7.08 -25.39
C ILE A 314 -23.69 5.79 -25.48
N ALA A 315 -23.76 4.94 -24.46
CA ALA A 315 -23.26 3.58 -24.53
C ALA A 315 -24.35 2.66 -25.10
N VAL A 316 -24.16 2.22 -26.35
CA VAL A 316 -25.03 1.22 -27.00
C VAL A 316 -24.39 -0.15 -26.84
N ILE A 317 -25.02 -1.03 -26.07
CA ILE A 317 -24.49 -2.38 -25.82
C ILE A 317 -25.20 -3.38 -26.72
N ALA A 318 -24.44 -4.01 -27.63
CA ALA A 318 -25.00 -4.97 -28.57
C ALA A 318 -25.39 -6.30 -27.88
N PRO A 319 -26.48 -6.98 -28.33
CA PRO A 319 -27.03 -8.18 -27.67
C PRO A 319 -26.10 -9.40 -27.54
N GLY A 320 -24.95 -9.40 -28.22
CA GLY A 320 -23.98 -10.50 -28.21
C GLY A 320 -22.81 -10.36 -27.24
N VAL A 321 -22.72 -9.26 -26.48
CA VAL A 321 -21.55 -8.92 -25.65
C VAL A 321 -21.66 -9.47 -24.21
N ILE A 322 -22.75 -10.17 -23.88
CA ILE A 322 -22.94 -10.85 -22.59
C ILE A 322 -22.12 -12.15 -22.59
N THR A 323 -20.81 -12.01 -22.42
CA THR A 323 -19.92 -13.14 -22.12
C THR A 323 -19.78 -13.31 -20.62
N GLY A 324 -19.41 -14.50 -20.14
CA GLY A 324 -19.25 -14.78 -18.70
C GLY A 324 -18.30 -13.84 -17.93
N ARG A 325 -17.51 -13.01 -18.62
CA ARG A 325 -16.71 -11.92 -18.01
C ARG A 325 -17.53 -10.77 -17.43
N TRP A 326 -18.73 -10.51 -17.94
CA TRP A 326 -19.58 -9.42 -17.46
C TRP A 326 -20.04 -9.63 -16.02
N ILE A 327 -20.36 -10.88 -15.67
CA ILE A 327 -20.84 -11.24 -14.33
C ILE A 327 -19.69 -11.18 -13.31
N SER A 328 -18.44 -11.42 -13.73
CA SER A 328 -17.30 -11.44 -12.82
C SER A 328 -16.61 -10.07 -12.66
N ASN A 329 -16.62 -9.22 -13.69
CA ASN A 329 -15.74 -8.05 -13.73
C ASN A 329 -16.46 -6.70 -13.92
N GLY A 330 -17.75 -6.70 -14.24
CA GLY A 330 -18.52 -5.49 -14.54
C GLY A 330 -18.24 -4.90 -15.93
N ILE A 331 -18.92 -3.78 -16.24
CA ILE A 331 -18.70 -2.99 -17.46
C ILE A 331 -17.72 -1.87 -17.16
N GLU A 332 -16.66 -1.77 -17.96
CA GLU A 332 -15.74 -0.63 -17.96
C GLU A 332 -16.22 0.40 -18.99
N LEU A 333 -16.63 1.58 -18.51
CA LEU A 333 -16.96 2.71 -19.37
C LEU A 333 -15.82 3.74 -19.33
N PHE A 334 -15.25 4.02 -20.49
CA PHE A 334 -14.20 5.05 -20.64
C PHE A 334 -14.84 6.34 -21.16
N ALA A 335 -14.86 7.39 -20.34
CA ALA A 335 -15.14 8.74 -20.81
C ALA A 335 -13.82 9.42 -21.17
N GLY A 336 -13.56 9.58 -22.47
CA GLY A 336 -12.42 10.34 -22.95
C GLY A 336 -12.70 11.84 -22.85
N VAL A 337 -12.23 12.50 -21.78
CA VAL A 337 -12.26 13.96 -21.69
C VAL A 337 -10.97 14.56 -22.24
N ALA A 338 -11.07 15.66 -22.99
CA ALA A 338 -9.95 16.35 -23.63
C ALA A 338 -8.83 16.78 -22.66
N ASN A 339 -9.14 16.85 -21.35
CA ASN A 339 -8.20 17.19 -20.29
C ASN A 339 -8.05 16.03 -19.28
N LYS A 340 -7.31 14.99 -19.68
CA LYS A 340 -6.58 13.98 -18.89
C LYS A 340 -6.98 13.71 -17.42
N ILE A 341 -8.23 13.38 -17.14
CA ILE A 341 -8.60 12.60 -15.96
C ILE A 341 -9.38 11.39 -16.47
N MET A 342 -8.74 10.22 -16.46
CA MET A 342 -9.43 8.96 -16.72
C MET A 342 -10.14 8.55 -15.43
N ARG A 343 -11.47 8.66 -15.42
CA ARG A 343 -12.29 8.02 -14.38
C ARG A 343 -12.65 6.62 -14.84
N MET A 344 -12.42 5.66 -13.95
CA MET A 344 -12.77 4.26 -14.14
C MET A 344 -13.93 3.95 -13.20
N GLU A 345 -15.10 3.68 -13.78
CA GLU A 345 -16.29 3.28 -13.03
C GLU A 345 -16.58 1.81 -13.34
N PHE A 346 -16.73 1.00 -12.28
CA PHE A 346 -17.07 -0.41 -12.39
C PHE A 346 -18.55 -0.60 -12.11
N TYR A 347 -19.30 -1.05 -13.12
CA TYR A 347 -20.71 -1.39 -12.97
C TYR A 347 -20.86 -2.90 -12.83
N TYR A 348 -21.19 -3.38 -11.63
CA TYR A 348 -21.47 -4.80 -11.38
C TYR A 348 -22.97 -5.07 -11.47
N PRO A 349 -23.44 -5.96 -12.36
CA PRO A 349 -24.79 -6.47 -12.24
C PRO A 349 -24.86 -7.32 -10.96
N GLN A 350 -25.68 -6.93 -9.96
CA GLN A 350 -25.90 -7.77 -8.79
C GLN A 350 -26.83 -8.93 -9.16
N PRO A 351 -26.32 -10.17 -9.29
CA PRO A 351 -27.17 -11.32 -9.56
C PRO A 351 -27.75 -11.77 -8.21
N GLY A 352 -28.94 -11.29 -7.87
CA GLY A 352 -29.59 -11.65 -6.61
C GLY A 352 -30.77 -10.78 -6.21
N PHE A 353 -30.90 -9.58 -6.78
CA PHE A 353 -32.10 -8.77 -6.63
C PHE A 353 -33.08 -9.11 -7.74
N SER A 354 -33.91 -10.12 -7.51
CA SER A 354 -35.16 -10.24 -8.26
C SER A 354 -36.04 -9.05 -7.88
N THR A 355 -36.53 -8.31 -8.87
CA THR A 355 -37.49 -7.21 -8.71
C THR A 355 -38.84 -7.66 -8.14
N THR A 356 -39.01 -8.96 -7.84
CA THR A 356 -40.20 -9.48 -7.12
C THR A 356 -40.44 -8.81 -5.76
N ARG A 357 -39.48 -8.09 -5.18
CA ARG A 357 -39.69 -7.33 -3.92
C ARG A 357 -40.41 -5.98 -4.08
N ASN A 358 -40.62 -5.47 -5.29
CA ASN A 358 -41.33 -4.20 -5.52
C ASN A 358 -42.76 -4.34 -6.05
N GLY A 359 -43.26 -5.57 -6.27
CA GLY A 359 -44.58 -5.82 -6.86
C GLY A 359 -45.77 -5.48 -5.94
N GLY A 360 -45.97 -4.20 -5.63
CA GLY A 360 -47.06 -3.76 -4.76
C GLY A 360 -47.55 -2.32 -4.92
N ASN A 361 -46.94 -1.47 -5.76
CA ASN A 361 -47.51 -0.16 -6.06
C ASN A 361 -48.24 -0.16 -7.42
N LEU A 362 -49.17 0.77 -7.60
CA LEU A 362 -50.04 0.85 -8.78
C LEU A 362 -49.29 1.25 -10.07
N TRP A 363 -47.98 1.57 -9.99
CA TRP A 363 -47.18 1.95 -11.16
C TRP A 363 -46.63 0.73 -11.90
N ASP A 364 -46.63 -0.46 -11.29
CA ASP A 364 -46.02 -1.67 -11.86
C ASP A 364 -47.04 -2.63 -12.52
N LEU A 365 -48.31 -2.22 -12.65
CA LEU A 365 -49.38 -2.98 -13.31
C LEU A 365 -49.23 -2.94 -14.84
N GLY A 366 -48.23 -3.63 -15.35
CA GLY A 366 -47.99 -3.78 -16.80
C GLY A 366 -46.57 -4.16 -17.19
N GLU A 367 -45.61 -4.14 -16.25
CA GLU A 367 -44.21 -4.44 -16.59
C GLU A 367 -43.94 -5.95 -16.65
N THR A 368 -43.35 -6.39 -17.76
CA THR A 368 -42.76 -7.72 -17.87
C THR A 368 -41.51 -7.83 -17.02
N VAL A 369 -41.38 -8.94 -16.29
CA VAL A 369 -40.16 -9.24 -15.53
C VAL A 369 -39.00 -9.40 -16.51
N LEU A 370 -38.01 -8.51 -16.45
CA LEU A 370 -36.74 -8.73 -17.15
C LEU A 370 -36.07 -9.94 -16.50
N THR A 371 -36.12 -11.08 -17.20
CA THR A 371 -35.37 -12.28 -16.86
C THR A 371 -34.12 -12.27 -17.72
N VAL A 372 -32.94 -12.13 -17.10
CA VAL A 372 -31.65 -12.26 -17.78
C VAL A 372 -31.32 -13.74 -17.94
#